data_AF-A0A3B0RNC1-F1
#
_entry.id   AF-A0A3B0RNC1-F1
#
_cell.length_a   1.000
_cell.length_b   1.000
_cell.length_c   1.000
_cell.angle_alpha   90.00
_cell.angle_beta   90.00
_cell.angle_gamma   90.00
#
_symmetry.space_group_name_H-M   'P 1'
#
loop_
_entity.id
_entity.type
_entity.pdbx_description
1 polymer ?
#
loop_
_entity_poly.entity_id
_entity_poly.type
_entity_poly.pdbx_seq_one_letter_code
_entity_poly.pdbx_strand_id
1 'polypeptide(L)'
;MLKSEIIKIQPSAFIIKANIFIRFIKVGGILHLMTMMGIFLFWIGLQNSIFFFENNQIKYALLWLFVCCYGFTLPFFAEFDAYGRYQNYKQIKDTLYKYGFDTRLVAPFMNSKCQRDAVIVAATDLNLKEEVKELFYTNGYRWYHVLPNAFLKNPFILFKKVFWERILFTKFYHLQNFYW
;
A
#
# COMPACT_ATOMS: atom_id res chain seq x y z
N MET A 1 26.46 -13.87 -3.22
CA MET A 1 26.19 -15.14 -2.50
C MET A 1 25.93 -14.80 -1.04
N LEU A 2 24.66 -14.61 -0.64
CA LEU A 2 24.21 -14.43 0.75
C LEU A 2 23.49 -15.71 1.23
N LYS A 3 24.12 -16.87 1.01
CA LYS A 3 23.58 -18.18 1.40
C LYS A 3 24.59 -18.86 2.32
N SER A 4 24.38 -18.79 3.63
CA SER A 4 24.79 -19.89 4.52
C SER A 4 24.30 -19.79 5.96
N GLU A 5 24.19 -18.60 6.58
CA GLU A 5 24.08 -18.60 8.06
C GLU A 5 22.68 -18.44 8.66
N ILE A 6 21.71 -17.85 7.94
CA ILE A 6 20.37 -17.57 8.50
C ILE A 6 19.48 -18.83 8.56
N ILE A 7 19.90 -19.95 7.95
CA ILE A 7 19.06 -21.16 7.79
C ILE A 7 18.89 -21.98 9.10
N LYS A 8 19.63 -21.68 10.18
CA LYS A 8 19.71 -22.58 11.35
C LYS A 8 18.62 -22.42 12.42
N ILE A 9 17.77 -21.40 12.37
CA ILE A 9 16.67 -21.25 13.33
C ILE A 9 15.37 -21.20 12.53
N GLN A 10 14.61 -22.31 12.54
CA GLN A 10 13.22 -22.23 12.06
C GLN A 10 12.40 -21.48 13.11
N PRO A 11 11.90 -20.27 12.80
CA PRO A 11 11.09 -19.52 13.74
C PRO A 11 9.78 -20.27 14.02
N SER A 12 9.24 -20.11 15.23
CA SER A 12 7.94 -20.69 15.57
C SER A 12 6.84 -20.15 14.65
N ALA A 13 5.78 -20.93 14.43
CA ALA A 13 4.64 -20.51 13.60
C ALA A 13 4.01 -19.18 14.07
N PHE A 14 4.10 -18.88 15.37
CA PHE A 14 3.68 -17.60 15.93
C PHE A 14 4.55 -16.45 15.45
N ILE A 15 5.87 -16.59 15.50
CA ILE A 15 6.83 -15.56 15.04
C ILE A 15 6.64 -15.29 13.55
N ILE A 16 6.44 -16.34 12.74
CA ILE A 16 6.16 -16.22 11.31
C ILE A 16 4.90 -15.37 11.08
N LYS A 17 3.80 -15.71 11.74
CA LYS A 17 2.53 -14.96 11.63
C LYS A 17 2.67 -13.51 12.11
N ALA A 18 3.40 -13.29 13.20
CA ALA A 18 3.68 -11.95 13.72
C ALA A 18 4.50 -11.13 12.71
N ASN A 19 5.54 -11.69 12.11
CA ASN A 19 6.36 -11.02 11.10
C ASN A 19 5.54 -10.68 9.84
N ILE A 20 4.72 -11.61 9.37
CA ILE A 20 3.77 -11.38 8.27
C ILE A 20 2.88 -10.17 8.57
N PHE A 21 2.26 -10.17 9.74
CA PHE A 21 1.35 -9.11 10.16
C PHE A 21 2.06 -7.76 10.28
N ILE A 22 3.21 -7.71 10.97
CA ILE A 22 3.99 -6.48 11.14
C ILE A 22 4.41 -5.91 9.79
N ARG A 23 4.83 -6.75 8.83
CA ARG A 23 5.21 -6.29 7.49
C ARG A 23 4.02 -5.83 6.67
N PHE A 24 2.86 -6.48 6.80
CA PHE A 24 1.62 -6.02 6.20
C PHE A 24 1.27 -4.60 6.68
N ILE A 25 1.25 -4.39 8.00
CA ILE A 25 0.97 -3.07 8.60
C ILE A 25 2.00 -2.01 8.18
N LYS A 26 3.30 -2.34 8.15
CA LYS A 26 4.35 -1.40 7.75
C LYS A 26 4.24 -1.00 6.28
N VAL A 27 3.97 -1.95 5.39
CA VAL A 27 3.84 -1.69 3.95
C VAL A 27 2.60 -0.87 3.65
N GLY A 28 1.48 -1.17 4.32
CA GLY A 28 0.20 -0.51 4.13
C GLY A 28 -0.06 0.71 5.03
N GLY A 29 0.93 1.23 5.77
CA GLY A 29 0.67 2.16 6.88
C GLY A 29 -0.24 3.36 6.56
N ILE A 30 -0.02 4.05 5.43
CA ILE A 30 -0.89 5.16 4.98
C ILE A 30 -2.26 4.65 4.55
N LEU A 31 -2.33 3.48 3.93
CA LEU A 31 -3.58 2.89 3.45
C LEU A 31 -4.45 2.43 4.62
N HIS A 32 -3.87 1.81 5.65
CA HIS A 32 -4.60 1.49 6.88
C HIS A 32 -5.09 2.76 7.60
N LEU A 33 -4.31 3.85 7.57
CA LEU A 33 -4.78 5.14 8.06
C LEU A 33 -5.98 5.65 7.25
N MET A 34 -5.95 5.53 5.91
CA MET A 34 -7.08 5.86 5.04
C MET A 34 -8.31 4.99 5.35
N THR A 35 -8.12 3.71 5.67
CA THR A 35 -9.20 2.81 6.12
C THR A 35 -9.85 3.35 7.40
N MET A 36 -9.05 3.73 8.41
CA MET A 36 -9.57 4.29 9.66
C MET A 36 -10.32 5.61 9.42
N MET A 37 -9.76 6.50 8.59
CA MET A 37 -10.41 7.75 8.20
C MET A 37 -11.72 7.51 7.43
N GLY A 38 -11.77 6.50 6.56
CA GLY A 38 -12.96 6.10 5.82
C GLY A 38 -14.08 5.62 6.74
N ILE A 39 -13.77 4.75 7.72
CA ILE A 39 -14.72 4.28 8.74
C ILE A 39 -15.26 5.47 9.56
N PHE A 40 -14.38 6.40 9.94
CA PHE A 40 -14.77 7.60 10.66
C PHE A 40 -15.70 8.50 9.84
N LEU A 41 -15.41 8.70 8.55
CA LEU A 41 -16.26 9.44 7.62
C LEU A 41 -17.61 8.76 7.41
N PHE A 42 -17.64 7.44 7.30
CA PHE A 42 -18.87 6.66 7.23
C PHE A 42 -19.75 6.91 8.47
N TRP A 43 -19.16 6.80 9.66
CA TRP A 43 -19.87 7.03 10.91
C TRP A 43 -20.46 8.43 11.00
N ILE A 44 -19.66 9.47 10.75
CA ILE A 44 -20.13 10.87 10.75
C ILE A 44 -21.20 11.08 9.69
N GLY A 45 -20.99 10.56 8.47
CA GLY A 45 -21.94 10.69 7.38
C GLY A 45 -23.30 10.06 7.71
N LEU A 46 -23.29 8.88 8.32
CA LEU A 46 -24.51 8.20 8.74
C LEU A 46 -25.28 8.98 9.81
N GLN A 47 -24.60 9.41 10.87
CA GLN A 47 -25.22 10.17 11.97
C GLN A 47 -25.86 11.47 11.48
N ASN A 48 -25.13 12.24 10.66
CA ASN A 48 -25.66 13.50 10.13
C ASN A 48 -26.78 13.26 9.12
N SER A 49 -26.68 12.24 8.27
CA SER A 49 -27.73 11.91 7.31
C SER A 49 -29.07 11.63 8.00
N ILE A 50 -29.04 10.82 9.07
CA ILE A 50 -30.23 10.51 9.88
C ILE A 50 -30.75 11.79 10.55
N PHE A 51 -29.88 12.56 11.21
CA PHE A 51 -30.26 13.80 11.88
C PHE A 51 -30.97 14.80 10.94
N PHE A 52 -30.41 15.06 9.76
CA PHE A 52 -31.02 15.99 8.80
C PHE A 52 -32.28 15.42 8.16
N PHE A 53 -32.40 14.09 8.03
CA PHE A 53 -33.60 13.44 7.55
C PHE A 53 -34.77 13.62 8.54
N GLU A 54 -34.53 13.37 9.83
CA GLU A 54 -35.52 13.55 10.91
C GLU A 54 -35.98 15.01 11.05
N ASN A 55 -35.11 15.97 10.77
CA ASN A 55 -35.43 17.40 10.77
C ASN A 55 -36.06 17.92 9.46
N ASN A 56 -36.53 17.03 8.56
CA ASN A 56 -37.11 17.36 7.25
C ASN A 56 -36.17 18.15 6.31
N GLN A 57 -34.87 18.13 6.56
CA GLN A 57 -33.85 18.82 5.78
C GLN A 57 -33.23 17.89 4.72
N ILE A 58 -34.06 17.45 3.76
CA ILE A 58 -33.73 16.39 2.79
C ILE A 58 -32.44 16.67 2.00
N LYS A 59 -32.19 17.91 1.58
CA LYS A 59 -30.99 18.27 0.80
C LYS A 59 -29.70 17.99 1.58
N TYR A 60 -29.68 18.32 2.87
CA TYR A 60 -28.53 18.08 3.73
C TYR A 60 -28.41 16.60 4.08
N ALA A 61 -29.53 15.90 4.29
CA ALA A 61 -29.55 14.46 4.47
C ALA A 61 -28.90 13.73 3.28
N LEU A 62 -29.26 14.10 2.04
CA LEU A 62 -28.69 13.52 0.83
C LEU A 62 -27.19 13.82 0.67
N LEU A 63 -26.75 15.03 1.02
CA LEU A 63 -25.32 15.37 1.02
C LEU A 63 -24.54 14.49 1.99
N TRP A 64 -25.04 14.31 3.20
CA TRP A 64 -24.39 13.47 4.21
C TRP A 64 -24.49 11.97 3.88
N LEU A 65 -25.56 11.54 3.21
CA LEU A 65 -25.65 10.19 2.64
C LEU A 65 -24.57 9.95 1.60
N PHE A 66 -24.27 10.93 0.74
CA PHE A 66 -23.16 10.83 -0.21
C PHE A 66 -21.81 10.68 0.52
N VAL A 67 -21.57 11.49 1.57
CA VAL A 67 -20.37 11.36 2.42
C VAL A 67 -20.30 9.98 3.09
N CYS A 68 -21.44 9.46 3.56
CA CYS A 68 -21.56 8.13 4.14
C CYS A 68 -21.16 7.04 3.13
N CYS A 69 -21.73 7.06 1.93
CA CYS A 69 -21.39 6.13 0.85
C CYS A 69 -19.91 6.22 0.47
N TYR A 70 -19.36 7.43 0.36
CA TYR A 70 -17.94 7.63 0.08
C TYR A 70 -17.06 7.04 1.19
N GLY A 71 -17.36 7.35 2.45
CA GLY A 71 -16.68 6.80 3.63
C GLY A 71 -16.76 5.28 3.69
N PHE A 72 -17.88 4.68 3.29
CA PHE A 72 -18.04 3.23 3.20
C PHE A 72 -17.14 2.59 2.14
N THR A 73 -16.99 3.24 0.97
CA THR A 73 -16.16 2.68 -0.12
C THR A 73 -14.66 2.75 0.19
N LEU A 74 -14.20 3.84 0.83
CA LEU A 74 -12.77 4.09 1.08
C LEU A 74 -12.01 2.93 1.73
N PRO A 75 -12.49 2.30 2.82
CA PRO A 75 -11.85 1.14 3.45
C PRO A 75 -11.55 0.00 2.47
N PHE A 76 -12.49 -0.32 1.57
CA PHE A 76 -12.30 -1.41 0.62
C PHE A 76 -11.18 -1.08 -0.36
N PHE A 77 -11.20 0.12 -0.96
CA PHE A 77 -10.15 0.53 -1.90
C PHE A 77 -8.78 0.61 -1.22
N ALA A 78 -8.73 1.13 0.01
CA ALA A 78 -7.50 1.25 0.77
C ALA A 78 -6.90 -0.12 1.13
N GLU A 79 -7.70 -1.06 1.65
CA GLU A 79 -7.22 -2.38 2.02
C GLU A 79 -6.86 -3.26 0.80
N PHE A 80 -7.60 -3.15 -0.30
CA PHE A 80 -7.24 -3.84 -1.54
C PHE A 80 -5.92 -3.29 -2.12
N ASP A 81 -5.70 -1.97 -2.11
CA ASP A 81 -4.40 -1.41 -2.49
C ASP A 81 -3.30 -1.85 -1.51
N ALA A 82 -3.57 -1.88 -0.20
CA ALA A 82 -2.61 -2.31 0.82
C ALA A 82 -2.15 -3.76 0.58
N TYR A 83 -3.11 -4.64 0.28
CA TYR A 83 -2.83 -6.00 -0.14
C TYR A 83 -1.96 -6.06 -1.40
N GLY A 84 -2.26 -5.24 -2.42
CA GLY A 84 -1.45 -5.15 -3.64
C GLY A 84 -0.04 -4.66 -3.37
N ARG A 85 0.16 -3.65 -2.52
CA ARG A 85 1.49 -3.20 -2.09
C ARG A 85 2.24 -4.25 -1.29
N TYR A 86 1.54 -5.03 -0.48
CA TYR A 86 2.14 -6.17 0.20
C TYR A 86 2.63 -7.25 -0.77
N GLN A 87 1.90 -7.53 -1.86
CA GLN A 87 2.42 -8.43 -2.91
C GLN A 87 3.68 -7.87 -3.58
N ASN A 88 3.70 -6.57 -3.89
CA ASN A 88 4.87 -5.91 -4.45
C ASN A 88 6.09 -5.97 -3.51
N TYR A 89 5.88 -5.76 -2.20
CA TYR A 89 6.90 -5.93 -1.17
C TYR A 89 7.52 -7.34 -1.21
N LYS A 90 6.68 -8.39 -1.29
CA LYS A 90 7.16 -9.78 -1.35
C LYS A 90 8.00 -10.02 -2.60
N GLN A 91 7.52 -9.56 -3.75
CA GLN A 91 8.21 -9.70 -5.04
C GLN A 91 9.57 -9.00 -5.04
N ILE A 92 9.62 -7.74 -4.60
CA ILE A 92 10.87 -6.97 -4.64
C ILE A 92 11.86 -7.48 -3.59
N LYS A 93 11.40 -7.93 -2.42
CA LYS A 93 12.26 -8.56 -1.39
C LYS A 93 12.97 -9.80 -1.94
N ASP A 94 12.24 -10.71 -2.59
CA ASP A 94 12.84 -11.88 -3.21
C ASP A 94 13.83 -11.51 -4.32
N THR A 95 13.47 -10.52 -5.13
CA THR A 95 14.29 -10.05 -6.24
C THR A 95 15.60 -9.46 -5.75
N LEU A 96 15.55 -8.57 -4.75
CA LEU A 96 16.72 -7.95 -4.12
C LEU A 96 17.58 -8.99 -3.39
N TYR A 97 16.97 -9.99 -2.75
CA TYR A 97 17.73 -11.06 -2.11
C TYR A 97 18.52 -11.90 -3.12
N LYS A 98 17.90 -12.22 -4.25
CA LYS A 98 18.49 -13.09 -5.28
C LYS A 98 19.59 -12.39 -6.08
N TYR A 99 19.36 -11.13 -6.47
CA TYR A 99 20.22 -10.42 -7.41
C TYR A 99 21.04 -9.29 -6.77
N GLY A 100 20.78 -8.95 -5.51
CA GLY A 100 21.34 -7.76 -4.88
C GLY A 100 20.61 -6.48 -5.32
N PHE A 101 21.19 -5.34 -4.97
CA PHE A 101 20.66 -4.04 -5.39
C PHE A 101 20.99 -3.76 -6.86
N ASP A 102 19.94 -3.54 -7.65
CA ASP A 102 20.03 -3.07 -9.04
C ASP A 102 18.87 -2.10 -9.29
N THR A 103 19.20 -0.93 -9.85
CA THR A 103 18.24 0.14 -10.12
C THR A 103 17.12 -0.31 -11.04
N ARG A 104 17.39 -1.22 -11.98
CA ARG A 104 16.42 -1.77 -12.95
C ARG A 104 15.34 -2.61 -12.28
N LEU A 105 15.67 -3.24 -11.16
CA LEU A 105 14.74 -4.09 -10.39
C LEU A 105 13.78 -3.23 -9.55
N VAL A 106 14.28 -2.09 -9.07
CA VAL A 106 13.54 -1.16 -8.22
C VAL A 106 12.71 -0.16 -9.03
N ALA A 107 13.19 0.25 -10.20
CA ALA A 107 12.60 1.31 -11.02
C ALA A 107 11.09 1.13 -11.33
N PRO A 108 10.56 -0.08 -11.61
CA PRO A 108 9.14 -0.29 -11.87
C PRO A 108 8.22 0.13 -10.71
N PHE A 109 8.73 0.12 -9.48
CA PHE A 109 7.98 0.38 -8.25
C PHE A 109 8.13 1.82 -7.74
N MET A 110 8.68 2.74 -8.54
CA MET A 110 8.93 4.13 -8.10
C MET A 110 7.73 5.07 -8.29
N ASN A 111 6.72 4.64 -9.04
CA ASN A 111 5.71 5.52 -9.65
C ASN A 111 4.67 6.08 -8.67
N SER A 112 4.42 5.41 -7.54
CA SER A 112 3.53 5.90 -6.48
C SER A 112 4.19 5.84 -5.10
N LYS A 113 3.72 6.68 -4.17
CA LYS A 113 4.25 6.70 -2.80
C LYS A 113 4.10 5.34 -2.12
N CYS A 114 2.92 4.73 -2.19
CA CYS A 114 2.67 3.43 -1.56
C CYS A 114 3.56 2.31 -2.14
N GLN A 115 3.94 2.39 -3.42
CA GLN A 115 4.91 1.45 -3.99
C GLN A 115 6.32 1.70 -3.45
N ARG A 116 6.76 2.96 -3.38
CA ARG A 116 8.07 3.32 -2.82
C ARG A 116 8.19 2.91 -1.36
N ASP A 117 7.14 3.11 -0.56
CA ASP A 117 7.10 2.66 0.84
C ASP A 117 7.28 1.14 0.93
N ALA A 118 6.58 0.37 0.07
CA ALA A 118 6.72 -1.10 0.01
C ALA A 118 8.17 -1.54 -0.31
N VAL A 119 8.82 -0.87 -1.28
CA VAL A 119 10.23 -1.14 -1.62
C VAL A 119 11.15 -0.78 -0.45
N ILE A 120 10.94 0.35 0.22
CA ILE A 120 11.76 0.77 1.38
C ILE A 120 11.66 -0.27 2.50
N VAL A 121 10.47 -0.81 2.78
CA VAL A 121 10.30 -1.88 3.78
C VAL A 121 11.05 -3.14 3.34
N ALA A 122 10.95 -3.55 2.08
CA ALA A 122 11.69 -4.71 1.56
C ALA A 122 13.20 -4.52 1.63
N ALA A 123 13.70 -3.34 1.29
CA ALA A 123 15.12 -3.01 1.33
C ALA A 123 15.64 -2.91 2.77
N THR A 124 14.82 -2.41 3.70
CA THR A 124 15.14 -2.38 5.14
C THR A 124 15.35 -3.78 5.68
N ASP A 125 14.54 -4.75 5.25
CA ASP A 125 14.71 -6.16 5.64
C ASP A 125 16.02 -6.79 5.15
N LEU A 126 16.67 -6.18 4.16
CA LEU A 126 17.90 -6.69 3.53
C LEU A 126 19.11 -5.78 3.78
N ASN A 127 18.97 -4.76 4.64
CA ASN A 127 19.98 -3.73 4.88
C ASN A 127 20.41 -2.94 3.61
N LEU A 128 19.51 -2.81 2.62
CA LEU A 128 19.71 -2.07 1.37
C LEU A 128 18.92 -0.75 1.31
N LYS A 129 18.53 -0.24 2.49
CA LYS A 129 17.58 0.86 2.63
C LYS A 129 18.14 2.17 2.07
N GLU A 130 19.41 2.44 2.33
CA GLU A 130 20.01 3.73 1.98
C GLU A 130 20.25 3.83 0.46
N GLU A 131 20.65 2.73 -0.18
CA GLU A 131 20.80 2.64 -1.64
C GLU A 131 19.47 2.86 -2.38
N VAL A 132 18.38 2.28 -1.85
CA VAL A 132 17.03 2.50 -2.41
C VAL A 132 16.57 3.94 -2.22
N LYS A 133 16.83 4.54 -1.05
CA LYS A 133 16.47 5.94 -0.80
C LYS A 133 17.26 6.90 -1.67
N GLU A 134 18.56 6.66 -1.84
CA GLU A 134 19.42 7.43 -2.72
C GLU A 134 18.92 7.35 -4.17
N LEU A 135 18.55 6.15 -4.64
CA LEU A 135 17.94 5.98 -5.95
C LEU A 135 16.66 6.81 -6.11
N PHE A 136 15.77 6.79 -5.12
CA PHE A 136 14.54 7.60 -5.17
C PHE A 136 14.85 9.09 -5.15
N TYR A 137 15.83 9.51 -4.35
CA TYR A 137 16.24 10.90 -4.23
C TYR A 137 16.88 11.44 -5.51
N THR A 138 17.77 10.66 -6.13
CA THR A 138 18.42 11.01 -7.41
C THR A 138 17.42 11.06 -8.57
N ASN A 139 16.35 10.25 -8.52
CA ASN A 139 15.23 10.30 -9.47
C ASN A 139 14.21 11.42 -9.16
N GLY A 140 14.50 12.32 -8.21
CA GLY A 140 13.66 13.48 -7.89
C GLY A 140 12.48 13.19 -6.97
N TYR A 141 12.33 11.97 -6.45
CA TYR A 141 11.29 11.67 -5.47
C TYR A 141 11.67 12.24 -4.10
N ARG A 142 10.67 12.81 -3.42
CA ARG A 142 10.79 13.40 -2.08
C ARG A 142 9.60 12.90 -1.25
N TRP A 143 9.69 13.06 0.06
CA TRP A 143 8.66 12.59 1.00
C TRP A 143 7.28 13.20 0.72
N TYR A 144 7.24 14.44 0.20
CA TYR A 144 6.00 15.16 -0.15
C TYR A 144 5.41 14.80 -1.53
N HIS A 145 6.11 14.00 -2.36
CA HIS A 145 5.57 13.55 -3.65
C HIS A 145 4.59 12.38 -3.46
N VAL A 146 3.39 12.70 -2.97
CA VAL A 146 2.33 11.70 -2.70
C VAL A 146 1.63 11.26 -3.99
N LEU A 147 1.38 12.21 -4.90
CA LEU A 147 0.66 11.95 -6.15
C LEU A 147 1.47 11.04 -7.09
N PRO A 148 0.87 9.98 -7.64
CA PRO A 148 1.53 9.13 -8.62
C PRO A 148 1.88 9.91 -9.89
N ASN A 149 3.07 9.69 -10.42
CA ASN A 149 3.53 10.33 -11.67
C ASN A 149 2.60 10.04 -12.85
N ALA A 150 1.99 8.85 -12.86
CA ALA A 150 1.06 8.44 -13.88
C ALA A 150 -0.21 9.33 -13.91
N PHE A 151 -0.66 9.80 -12.75
CA PHE A 151 -1.81 10.69 -12.64
C PHE A 151 -1.49 12.10 -13.12
N LEU A 152 -0.30 12.61 -12.78
CA LEU A 152 0.20 13.91 -13.26
C LEU A 152 0.35 13.94 -14.79
N LYS A 153 0.78 12.83 -15.40
CA LYS A 153 0.96 12.72 -16.85
C LYS A 153 -0.36 12.51 -17.60
N ASN A 154 -1.28 11.73 -17.03
CA ASN A 154 -2.56 11.44 -17.67
C ASN A 154 -3.66 11.21 -16.62
N PRO A 155 -4.44 12.25 -16.27
CA PRO A 155 -5.53 12.13 -15.31
C PRO A 155 -6.60 11.10 -15.71
N PHE A 156 -6.79 10.88 -17.01
CA PHE A 156 -7.76 9.90 -17.53
C PHE A 156 -7.31 8.44 -17.35
N ILE A 157 -6.14 8.19 -16.75
CA ILE A 157 -5.69 6.83 -16.46
C ILE A 157 -6.62 6.08 -15.51
N LEU A 158 -7.40 6.80 -14.69
CA LEU A 158 -8.44 6.24 -13.82
C LEU A 158 -9.51 5.44 -14.59
N PHE A 159 -9.74 5.74 -15.86
CA PHE A 159 -10.71 5.03 -16.70
C PHE A 159 -10.11 3.81 -17.41
N LYS A 160 -8.80 3.56 -17.27
CA LYS A 160 -8.15 2.42 -17.91
C LYS A 160 -8.22 1.19 -17.00
N LYS A 161 -8.64 0.05 -17.55
CA LYS A 161 -8.69 -1.24 -16.83
C LYS A 161 -7.36 -1.59 -16.15
N VAL A 162 -6.25 -1.36 -16.85
CA VAL A 162 -4.88 -1.63 -16.36
C VAL A 162 -4.56 -0.88 -15.06
N PHE A 163 -5.16 0.29 -14.83
CA PHE A 163 -4.98 1.05 -13.60
C PHE A 163 -5.58 0.29 -12.40
N TRP A 164 -6.83 -0.17 -12.54
CA TRP A 164 -7.52 -0.93 -11.51
C TRP A 164 -6.89 -2.30 -11.27
N GLU A 165 -6.38 -2.98 -12.30
CA GLU A 165 -5.66 -4.23 -12.14
C GLU A 165 -4.39 -4.09 -11.27
N ARG A 166 -3.70 -2.95 -11.36
CA ARG A 166 -2.46 -2.67 -10.61
C ARG A 166 -2.69 -2.16 -9.19
N ILE A 167 -3.93 -1.83 -8.84
CA ILE A 167 -4.31 -1.27 -7.54
C ILE A 167 -5.16 -2.28 -6.78
N LEU A 168 -6.26 -2.73 -7.36
CA LEU A 168 -7.24 -3.60 -6.69
C LEU A 168 -7.02 -5.10 -6.95
N PHE A 169 -6.58 -5.47 -8.15
CA PHE A 169 -6.51 -6.88 -8.57
C PHE A 169 -5.08 -7.37 -8.73
N THR A 170 -4.21 -6.96 -7.82
CA THR A 170 -2.80 -7.39 -7.84
C THR A 170 -2.73 -8.90 -7.59
N LYS A 171 -2.05 -9.63 -8.48
CA LYS A 171 -1.88 -11.08 -8.36
C LYS A 171 -1.14 -11.43 -7.06
N PHE A 172 -1.59 -12.49 -6.40
CA PHE A 172 -0.89 -13.03 -5.25
C PHE A 172 0.51 -13.49 -5.64
N TYR A 173 1.50 -13.12 -4.85
CA TYR A 173 2.89 -13.52 -5.04
C TYR A 173 3.32 -14.50 -3.94
N HIS A 174 3.78 -15.69 -4.32
CA HIS A 174 4.33 -16.67 -3.38
C HIS A 174 5.79 -16.34 -3.09
N LEU A 175 6.12 -16.17 -1.81
CA LEU A 175 7.49 -15.87 -1.40
C LEU A 175 8.38 -17.09 -1.64
N GLN A 176 9.58 -16.89 -2.20
CA GLN A 176 10.43 -17.99 -2.64
C GLN A 176 11.64 -18.21 -1.73
N ASN A 177 12.20 -17.14 -1.16
CA ASN A 177 13.51 -17.22 -0.49
C ASN A 177 13.48 -17.03 1.03
N PHE A 178 12.31 -16.82 1.65
CA PHE A 178 12.19 -16.61 3.10
C PHE A 178 11.02 -17.39 3.70
N TYR A 179 11.18 -17.80 4.95
CA TYR A 179 10.12 -18.39 5.78
C TYR A 179 9.45 -17.38 6.74
N TRP A 180 9.72 -16.08 6.55
CA TRP A 180 9.34 -14.92 7.37
C TRP A 180 10.13 -14.73 8.67
#